data_AF-A0A7J2J7R0-F1
#
_entry.id   AF-A0A7J2J7R0-F1
#
_cell.length_a   1.000
_cell.length_b   1.000
_cell.length_c   1.000
_cell.angle_alpha   90.00
_cell.angle_beta   90.00
_cell.angle_gamma   90.00
#
_symmetry.space_group_name_H-M   'P 1'
#
loop_
_entity.id
_entity.type
_entity.pdbx_description
1 polymer ?
#
loop_
_entity_poly.entity_id
_entity_poly.type
_entity_poly.pdbx_seq_one_letter_code
_entity_poly.pdbx_strand_id
1 'polypeptide(L)' 'IHHVVDRLSPGEDVVYVLVSGKNRSDVFRALSDIMDKVKTEVPIWKKEITTSGEYWAHETR' A
#
# COMPACT_ATOMS: atom_id res chain seq x y z
N ILE A 1 1.86 -6.38 -9.36
CA ILE A 1 1.65 -5.70 -8.06
C ILE A 1 1.38 -6.79 -7.04
N HIS A 2 2.03 -6.71 -5.88
CA HIS A 2 1.80 -7.64 -4.77
C HIS A 2 1.55 -6.82 -3.51
N HIS A 3 0.45 -7.08 -2.80
CA HIS A 3 0.12 -6.44 -1.54
C HIS A 3 0.14 -7.49 -0.44
N VAL A 4 0.85 -7.21 0.65
CA VAL A 4 0.98 -8.14 1.78
C VAL A 4 -0.27 -8.05 2.67
N VAL A 5 -0.80 -9.19 3.12
CA VAL A 5 -2.03 -9.26 3.93
C VAL A 5 -1.82 -9.93 5.30
N ASP A 6 -0.58 -9.94 5.76
CA ASP A 6 -0.16 -10.56 7.03
C ASP A 6 -0.14 -9.56 8.20
N ARG A 7 0.18 -10.07 9.39
CA ARG A 7 0.54 -9.22 10.54
C ARG A 7 1.93 -8.65 10.31
N LEU A 8 2.02 -7.33 10.23
CA LEU A 8 3.26 -6.62 9.99
C LEU A 8 3.63 -5.71 11.16
N SER A 9 4.92 -5.67 11.47
CA SER A 9 5.57 -4.76 12.39
C SER A 9 5.94 -3.46 11.68
N PRO A 10 6.11 -2.36 12.43
CA PRO A 10 6.59 -1.10 11.86
C PRO A 10 7.93 -1.27 11.12
N GLY A 11 7.98 -0.78 9.88
CA GLY A 11 9.16 -0.86 9.02
C GLY A 11 9.16 -2.03 8.04
N GLU A 12 8.22 -2.97 8.14
CA GLU A 12 8.08 -4.06 7.16
C GLU A 12 7.42 -3.60 5.86
N ASP A 13 7.79 -4.25 4.75
CA ASP A 13 7.25 -3.96 3.42
C ASP A 13 5.78 -4.36 3.32
N VAL A 14 4.95 -3.46 2.78
CA VAL A 14 3.49 -3.66 2.67
C VAL A 14 3.00 -3.88 1.23
N VAL A 15 3.75 -3.36 0.25
CA VAL A 15 3.36 -3.42 -1.17
C VAL A 15 4.59 -3.39 -2.06
N TYR A 16 4.59 -4.23 -3.09
CA TYR A 16 5.60 -4.28 -4.12
C TYR A 16 4.98 -3.96 -5.48
N VAL A 17 5.53 -2.96 -6.16
CA VAL A 17 5.14 -2.57 -7.52
C VAL A 17 6.36 -2.62 -8.42
N LEU A 18 6.34 -3.56 -9.38
CA LEU A 18 7.36 -3.70 -10.40
C LEU A 18 6.79 -3.23 -11.73
N VAL A 19 7.51 -2.33 -12.40
CA VAL A 19 7.10 -1.73 -13.67
C VAL A 19 8.28 -1.84 -14.65
N SER A 20 8.00 -2.25 -15.87
CA SER A 20 8.97 -2.29 -16.97
C SER A 20 8.45 -1.47 -18.14
N GLY A 21 9.34 -0.76 -18.82
CA GLY A 21 8.99 0.16 -19.90
C GLY A 21 10.21 0.57 -20.70
N LYS A 22 9.97 1.20 -21.85
CA LYS A 22 11.01 1.56 -22.83
C LYS A 22 12.05 2.55 -22.28
N ASN A 23 11.63 3.48 -21.43
CA ASN A 23 12.48 4.49 -20.82
C ASN A 23 11.99 4.79 -19.40
N ARG A 24 12.85 5.43 -18.60
CA ARG A 24 12.55 5.73 -17.20
C ARG A 24 11.33 6.62 -17.01
N SER A 25 11.05 7.55 -17.94
CA SER A 25 9.88 8.44 -17.84
C SER A 25 8.56 7.67 -17.92
N ASP A 26 8.45 6.69 -18.83
CA ASP A 26 7.26 5.84 -18.93
C ASP A 26 7.06 5.01 -17.65
N VAL A 27 8.16 4.46 -17.12
CA VAL A 27 8.16 3.65 -15.89
C VAL A 27 7.73 4.47 -14.68
N PHE A 28 8.30 5.66 -14.47
CA PHE A 28 7.96 6.51 -13.32
C PHE A 28 6.53 7.03 -13.38
N ARG A 29 6.03 7.42 -14.56
CA ARG A 29 4.63 7.82 -14.73
C ARG A 29 3.69 6.68 -14.36
N ALA A 30 3.90 5.50 -14.95
CA ALA A 30 3.06 4.34 -14.69
C ALA A 30 3.11 3.90 -13.21
N LEU A 31 4.27 3.97 -12.57
CA LEU A 31 4.41 3.67 -11.14
C LEU A 31 3.54 4.62 -10.28
N SER A 32 3.57 5.92 -10.56
CA SER A 32 2.75 6.91 -9.85
C SER A 32 1.26 6.62 -10.05
N ASP A 33 0.83 6.45 -11.30
CA ASP A 33 -0.58 6.20 -11.63
C ASP A 33 -1.11 4.93 -10.96
N ILE A 34 -0.28 3.87 -10.90
CA ILE A 34 -0.62 2.62 -10.22
C ILE A 34 -0.82 2.88 -8.72
N MET A 35 0.09 3.61 -8.08
CA MET A 35 0.01 3.88 -6.65
C MET A 35 -1.23 4.71 -6.30
N ASP A 36 -1.55 5.73 -7.12
CA ASP A 36 -2.74 6.54 -6.92
C ASP A 36 -4.01 5.69 -7.00
N LYS A 37 -4.15 4.86 -8.04
CA LYS A 37 -5.29 3.93 -8.19
C LYS A 37 -5.39 2.92 -7.06
N VAL A 38 -4.26 2.36 -6.60
CA VAL A 38 -4.26 1.43 -5.47
C VAL A 38 -4.79 2.12 -4.20
N LYS A 39 -4.46 3.39 -4.00
CA LYS A 39 -4.89 4.13 -2.81
C LYS A 39 -6.34 4.61 -2.86
N THR A 40 -6.92 4.78 -4.05
CA THR A 40 -8.27 5.33 -4.22
C THR A 40 -9.32 4.28 -4.56
N GLU A 41 -8.96 3.24 -5.32
CA GLU A 41 -9.91 2.28 -5.89
C GLU A 41 -9.88 0.92 -5.18
N VAL A 42 -8.76 0.52 -4.58
CA VAL A 42 -8.63 -0.82 -3.99
C VAL A 42 -9.12 -0.80 -2.54
N PRO A 43 -10.07 -1.68 -2.18
CA PRO A 43 -10.60 -1.76 -0.82
C PRO A 43 -9.58 -2.43 0.12
N ILE A 44 -8.70 -1.62 0.72
CA ILE A 44 -7.65 -2.07 1.64
C ILE A 44 -7.90 -1.44 3.01
N TRP A 45 -8.00 -2.28 4.04
CA TRP A 45 -8.15 -1.83 5.42
C TRP A 45 -6.96 -2.27 6.27
N LYS A 46 -6.49 -1.37 7.13
CA LYS A 46 -5.41 -1.64 8.09
C LYS A 46 -5.97 -1.65 9.50
N LYS A 47 -5.87 -2.79 10.15
CA LYS A 47 -6.17 -2.93 11.59
C LYS A 47 -4.89 -2.71 12.37
N GLU A 48 -4.88 -1.71 13.24
CA GLU A 48 -3.76 -1.43 14.13
C GLU A 48 -4.00 -2.15 15.47
N ILE A 49 -2.96 -2.84 15.95
CA ILE A 49 -2.96 -3.57 17.21
C ILE A 49 -1.96 -2.89 18.12
N THR A 50 -2.42 -2.38 19.26
CA THR A 50 -1.62 -1.62 20.22
C THR A 50 -1.80 -2.19 21.63
N THR A 51 -0.99 -1.74 22.59
CA THR A 51 -1.17 -2.08 24.01
C THR A 51 -2.50 -1.59 24.59
N SER A 52 -3.10 -0.57 23.98
CA SER A 52 -4.35 0.04 24.42
C SER A 52 -5.59 -0.57 23.76
N GLY A 53 -5.41 -1.52 22.83
CA GLY A 53 -6.49 -2.17 22.09
C GLY A 53 -6.24 -2.22 20.58
N GLU A 54 -7.28 -2.61 19.84
CA GLU A 54 -7.24 -2.77 18.38
C GLU A 54 -8.31 -1.89 17.73
N TYR A 55 -7.98 -1.25 16.61
CA TYR A 55 -8.90 -0.39 15.85
C TYR A 55 -8.60 -0.42 14.35
N TRP A 56 -9.56 -0.07 13.51
CA TRP A 56 -9.30 0.15 12.10
C TRP A 56 -8.81 1.58 11.87
N ALA A 57 -7.71 1.75 11.13
CA ALA A 57 -7.06 3.06 10.97
C ALA A 57 -7.96 4.15 10.35
N HIS A 58 -9.04 3.76 9.66
CA HIS A 58 -10.00 4.68 9.04
C HIS A 58 -11.13 5.12 10.00
N GLU A 59 -11.26 4.50 11.18
CA GLU A 59 -12.25 4.90 12.20
C GLU A 59 -11.71 6.04 13.09
N THR A 60 -10.40 6.19 13.14
CA THR A 60 -9.68 7.16 13.99
C THR A 60 -9.13 8.36 13.21
N ARG A 61 -9.47 8.51 11.93
CA ARG A 61 -8.99 9.61 11.05
C ARG A 61 -10.14 10.38 10.43
#